data_AF-A0A136LW13-F1
#
_entry.id   AF-A0A136LW13-F1
#
_cell.length_a   1.000
_cell.length_b   1.000
_cell.length_c   1.000
_cell.angle_alpha   90.00
_cell.angle_beta   90.00
_cell.angle_gamma   90.00
#
_symmetry.space_group_name_H-M   'P 1'
#
loop_
_entity.id
_entity.type
_entity.pdbx_description
1 polymer ?
#
loop_
_entity_poly.entity_id
_entity_poly.type
_entity_poly.pdbx_seq_one_letter_code
_entity_poly.pdbx_strand_id
1 'polypeptide(L)'
;MRLLRGLVSVSLTLLLFAGTLPQPAYSLTLVPKTEFRLEASETPINDSFGPADSIYIVPIHMDVSTFISDEKWYEGLYYYLSFRLNQSDFLFHYILNSEGVVYEGHQRGEEHRFTMAEDDNAPVIIAYLADTGDLDYSEQAKRALEELVLGIANRNAIPPSRIQSREIEFLARPNEPVLIRTRPLSARWERSATALTKAIEPQYRPQPIRYGFSVASVEAPSEPVNYGDSVVLNLTLKNTGDRTFYQGSDADPIITKVTTGASRFFVNDIWLSTSQAPIAMDNAVLRPGESGTYQVRLGVPLYFGLQTETFQLANSLGEPYPNTQFTVALTVNAPDREVVEITDTETGQLNVRTEPSGFSPVLRRVTPGDRYFVLERNNTGWVKLELGDGQVGWVVRDYTRVVN
;
A
#
# COMPACT_ATOMS: atom_id res chain seq x y z
N MET A 1 50.45 -28.63 72.48
CA MET A 1 49.97 -29.20 71.20
C MET A 1 48.44 -29.35 71.28
N ARG A 2 47.69 -28.35 70.80
CA ARG A 2 46.25 -28.46 70.50
C ARG A 2 45.83 -27.25 69.66
N LEU A 3 45.34 -27.56 68.46
CA LEU A 3 45.05 -26.65 67.36
C LEU A 3 43.79 -25.83 67.61
N LEU A 4 43.84 -24.53 67.27
CA LEU A 4 42.64 -23.74 66.98
C LEU A 4 42.04 -24.26 65.67
N ARG A 5 40.79 -24.72 65.71
CA ARG A 5 39.96 -24.97 64.52
C ARG A 5 39.13 -23.71 64.24
N GLY A 6 39.40 -23.05 63.12
CA GLY A 6 38.56 -22.00 62.58
C GLY A 6 37.28 -22.58 61.99
N LEU A 7 36.13 -22.02 62.39
CA LEU A 7 34.83 -22.28 61.78
C LEU A 7 34.72 -21.41 60.52
N VAL A 8 34.58 -22.02 59.35
CA VAL A 8 34.22 -21.33 58.11
C VAL A 8 32.70 -21.40 57.96
N SER A 9 32.03 -20.25 58.03
CA SER A 9 30.62 -20.10 57.69
C SER A 9 30.49 -19.94 56.17
N VAL A 10 29.84 -20.90 55.51
CA VAL A 10 29.45 -20.77 54.09
C VAL A 10 28.01 -20.27 54.06
N SER A 11 27.83 -18.99 53.71
CA SER A 11 26.51 -18.43 53.44
C SER A 11 26.09 -18.80 52.02
N LEU A 12 25.13 -19.73 51.91
CA LEU A 12 24.49 -20.09 50.65
C LEU A 12 23.48 -19.00 50.29
N THR A 13 23.84 -18.11 49.38
CA THR A 13 22.93 -17.07 48.88
C THR A 13 22.06 -17.69 47.79
N LEU A 14 20.81 -17.99 48.14
CA LEU A 14 19.81 -18.49 47.19
C LEU A 14 19.36 -17.32 46.30
N LEU A 15 19.87 -17.24 45.07
CA LEU A 15 19.34 -16.31 44.06
C LEU A 15 17.94 -16.77 43.66
N LEU A 16 16.91 -16.09 44.17
CA LEU A 16 15.56 -16.17 43.65
C LEU A 16 15.53 -15.51 42.27
N PHE A 17 15.67 -16.32 41.22
CA PHE A 17 15.29 -15.92 39.87
C PHE A 17 13.77 -15.76 39.86
N ALA A 18 13.28 -14.54 40.01
CA ALA A 18 11.91 -14.18 39.68
C ALA A 18 11.76 -14.28 38.16
N GLY A 19 11.57 -15.50 37.66
CA GLY A 19 11.09 -15.71 36.30
C GLY A 19 9.73 -15.03 36.18
N THR A 20 9.67 -13.96 35.40
CA THR A 20 8.41 -13.40 34.95
C THR A 20 7.70 -14.50 34.18
N LEU A 21 6.70 -15.14 34.79
CA LEU A 21 5.79 -15.99 34.06
C LEU A 21 5.19 -15.14 32.94
N PRO A 22 5.22 -15.58 31.67
CA PRO A 22 4.50 -14.89 30.62
C PRO A 22 3.05 -14.80 31.06
N GLN A 23 2.54 -13.57 31.20
CA GLN A 23 1.12 -13.35 31.41
C GLN A 23 0.38 -14.05 30.26
N PRO A 24 -0.72 -14.78 30.52
CA PRO A 24 -1.55 -15.26 29.43
C PRO A 24 -1.97 -14.04 28.62
N ALA A 25 -1.57 -14.00 27.34
CA ALA A 25 -2.17 -13.07 26.40
C ALA A 25 -3.65 -13.47 26.32
N TYR A 26 -4.50 -12.76 27.05
CA TYR A 26 -5.92 -12.76 26.72
C TYR A 26 -5.97 -12.22 25.30
N SER A 27 -6.40 -13.06 24.37
CA SER A 27 -6.76 -12.62 23.03
C SER A 27 -8.20 -12.16 23.11
N LEU A 28 -8.43 -10.87 22.90
CA LEU A 28 -9.75 -10.29 22.74
C LEU A 28 -10.53 -11.12 21.71
N THR A 29 -11.60 -11.78 22.15
CA THR A 29 -12.44 -12.59 21.28
C THR A 29 -13.52 -11.70 20.68
N LEU A 30 -13.46 -11.50 19.36
CA LEU A 30 -14.48 -10.77 18.61
C LEU A 30 -15.68 -11.68 18.35
N VAL A 31 -16.85 -11.30 18.85
CA VAL A 31 -18.12 -12.00 18.60
C VAL A 31 -18.64 -11.57 17.21
N PRO A 32 -18.71 -12.48 16.22
CA PRO A 32 -19.10 -12.13 14.87
C PRO A 32 -20.61 -11.94 14.74
N LYS A 33 -21.02 -11.15 13.75
CA LYS A 33 -22.45 -10.91 13.45
C LYS A 33 -23.25 -12.17 13.19
N THR A 34 -22.60 -13.20 12.68
CA THR A 34 -23.23 -14.49 12.34
C THR A 34 -23.80 -15.24 13.55
N GLU A 35 -23.43 -14.85 14.78
CA GLU A 35 -24.05 -15.40 15.99
C GLU A 35 -25.47 -14.87 16.25
N PHE A 36 -25.85 -13.78 15.57
CA PHE A 36 -27.14 -13.12 15.73
C PHE A 36 -28.04 -13.32 14.51
N ARG A 37 -29.37 -13.33 14.74
CA ARG A 37 -30.37 -13.40 13.66
C ARG A 37 -30.76 -11.98 13.24
N LEU A 38 -29.93 -11.36 12.41
CA LEU A 38 -30.12 -10.01 11.89
C LEU A 38 -30.71 -10.07 10.46
N GLU A 39 -31.80 -9.34 10.22
CA GLU A 39 -32.40 -9.21 8.88
C GLU A 39 -31.69 -8.13 8.07
N ALA A 40 -31.20 -8.46 6.88
CA ALA A 40 -30.53 -7.50 6.01
C ALA A 40 -31.55 -6.54 5.35
N SER A 41 -31.26 -5.24 5.36
CA SER A 41 -32.00 -4.24 4.59
C SER A 41 -31.41 -4.08 3.18
N GLU A 42 -32.24 -4.09 2.14
CA GLU A 42 -31.84 -3.96 0.72
C GLU A 42 -31.62 -2.50 0.27
N THR A 43 -31.08 -1.65 1.15
CA THR A 43 -30.83 -0.25 0.80
C THR A 43 -29.55 -0.14 -0.04
N PRO A 44 -29.57 0.45 -1.25
CA PRO A 44 -28.36 0.62 -2.04
C PRO A 44 -27.38 1.53 -1.30
N ILE A 45 -26.17 1.00 -1.10
CA ILE A 45 -25.16 1.59 -0.23
C ILE A 45 -24.22 2.43 -1.10
N ASN A 46 -24.08 3.73 -0.80
CA ASN A 46 -22.99 4.52 -1.34
C ASN A 46 -21.78 4.35 -0.41
N ASP A 47 -21.03 3.27 -0.58
CA ASP A 47 -19.88 3.01 0.27
C ASP A 47 -18.71 3.92 -0.06
N SER A 48 -18.20 4.55 0.98
CA SER A 48 -16.89 5.17 0.97
C SER A 48 -15.89 4.25 1.66
N PHE A 49 -14.69 4.16 1.11
CA PHE A 49 -13.58 3.40 1.68
C PHE A 49 -12.34 4.28 1.77
N GLY A 50 -11.55 4.10 2.81
CA GLY A 50 -10.31 4.83 2.99
C GLY A 50 -9.55 4.39 4.24
N PRO A 51 -8.24 4.72 4.31
CA PRO A 51 -7.45 4.47 5.51
C PRO A 51 -8.04 5.23 6.70
N ALA A 52 -8.05 4.57 7.86
CA ALA A 52 -8.45 5.23 9.10
C ALA A 52 -7.29 6.06 9.67
N ASP A 53 -7.61 7.23 10.20
CA ASP A 53 -6.62 8.16 10.74
C ASP A 53 -6.77 8.42 12.25
N SER A 54 -7.87 7.95 12.84
CA SER A 54 -8.25 8.25 14.22
C SER A 54 -9.13 7.12 14.78
N ILE A 55 -9.32 7.10 16.10
CA ILE A 55 -10.21 6.14 16.77
C ILE A 55 -11.15 6.92 17.68
N TYR A 56 -12.45 6.74 17.48
CA TYR A 56 -13.48 7.30 18.34
C TYR A 56 -14.14 6.22 19.19
N ILE A 57 -14.11 6.40 20.51
CA ILE A 57 -14.86 5.58 21.45
C ILE A 57 -16.13 6.35 21.79
N VAL A 58 -17.29 5.78 21.47
CA VAL A 58 -18.57 6.49 21.53
C VAL A 58 -19.52 5.77 22.49
N PRO A 59 -19.71 6.29 23.72
CA PRO A 59 -20.73 5.80 24.63
C PRO A 59 -22.11 5.99 24.00
N ILE A 60 -22.90 4.91 23.96
CA ILE A 60 -24.28 4.90 23.51
C ILE A 60 -25.13 4.49 24.69
N HIS A 61 -26.10 5.33 25.01
CA HIS A 61 -27.09 5.05 26.03
C HIS A 61 -28.40 4.59 25.37
N MET A 62 -29.01 3.56 25.92
CA MET A 62 -30.39 3.21 25.60
C MET A 62 -31.30 3.67 26.74
N ASP A 63 -32.26 4.53 26.42
CA ASP A 63 -33.30 4.95 27.37
C ASP A 63 -34.36 3.85 27.45
N VAL A 64 -34.08 2.81 28.24
CA VAL A 64 -35.01 1.70 28.50
C VAL A 64 -35.32 1.57 29.98
N SER A 65 -36.61 1.44 30.29
CA SER A 65 -37.09 1.27 31.67
C SER A 65 -36.91 -0.15 32.21
N THR A 66 -36.50 -1.10 31.36
CA THR A 66 -36.34 -2.52 31.70
C THR A 66 -34.95 -2.99 31.34
N PHE A 67 -34.37 -3.84 32.19
CA PHE A 67 -33.11 -4.51 31.90
C PHE A 67 -33.23 -5.36 30.63
N ILE A 68 -32.31 -5.17 29.70
CA ILE A 68 -32.18 -5.91 28.44
C ILE A 68 -30.76 -6.48 28.43
N SER A 69 -30.58 -7.73 27.97
CA SER A 69 -29.23 -8.31 27.85
C SER A 69 -28.44 -7.60 26.75
N ASP A 70 -27.10 -7.60 26.85
CA ASP A 70 -26.24 -6.95 25.87
C ASP A 70 -26.40 -7.51 24.45
N GLU A 71 -26.68 -8.81 24.30
CA GLU A 71 -27.03 -9.44 23.02
C GLU A 71 -28.31 -8.81 22.42
N LYS A 72 -29.33 -8.58 23.26
CA LYS A 72 -30.58 -7.96 22.82
C LYS A 72 -30.41 -6.48 22.56
N TRP A 73 -29.48 -5.83 23.25
CA TRP A 73 -29.10 -4.45 22.97
C TRP A 73 -28.41 -4.34 21.61
N TYR A 74 -27.44 -5.21 21.34
CA TYR A 74 -26.77 -5.30 20.05
C TYR A 74 -27.76 -5.50 18.88
N GLU A 75 -28.67 -6.47 19.00
CA GLU A 75 -29.76 -6.67 18.04
C GLU A 75 -30.65 -5.42 17.92
N GLY A 76 -31.09 -4.84 19.05
CA GLY A 76 -31.95 -3.66 19.07
C GLY A 76 -31.32 -2.43 18.39
N LEU A 77 -30.01 -2.22 18.59
CA LEU A 77 -29.25 -1.17 17.93
C LEU A 77 -29.21 -1.42 16.41
N TYR A 78 -28.97 -2.65 15.98
CA TYR A 78 -29.03 -3.02 14.57
C TYR A 78 -30.41 -2.71 13.98
N TYR A 79 -31.49 -3.18 14.62
CA TYR A 79 -32.86 -2.93 14.18
C TYR A 79 -33.19 -1.43 14.10
N TYR A 80 -32.72 -0.64 15.06
CA TYR A 80 -32.90 0.82 15.02
C TYR A 80 -32.21 1.42 13.78
N LEU A 81 -30.94 1.12 13.55
CA LEU A 81 -30.20 1.65 12.40
C LEU A 81 -30.83 1.19 11.07
N SER A 82 -31.22 -0.07 10.97
CA SER A 82 -31.81 -0.62 9.75
C SER A 82 -33.19 -0.07 9.45
N PHE A 83 -34.12 -0.14 10.41
CA PHE A 83 -35.52 0.19 10.15
C PHE A 83 -35.87 1.66 10.41
N ARG A 84 -35.10 2.38 11.24
CA ARG A 84 -35.36 3.80 11.53
C ARG A 84 -34.46 4.73 10.74
N LEU A 85 -33.19 4.36 10.54
CA LEU A 85 -32.23 5.16 9.79
C LEU A 85 -31.97 4.65 8.37
N ASN A 86 -32.67 3.58 7.94
CA ASN A 86 -32.54 2.99 6.61
C ASN A 86 -31.10 2.63 6.26
N GLN A 87 -30.32 2.18 7.25
CA GLN A 87 -28.94 1.73 7.04
C GLN A 87 -28.92 0.24 6.75
N SER A 88 -28.06 -0.21 5.85
CA SER A 88 -27.93 -1.65 5.57
C SER A 88 -27.22 -2.42 6.69
N ASP A 89 -26.50 -1.71 7.57
CA ASP A 89 -25.63 -2.28 8.59
C ASP A 89 -25.30 -1.23 9.69
N PHE A 90 -24.50 -1.59 10.68
CA PHE A 90 -24.09 -0.71 11.78
C PHE A 90 -23.30 0.52 11.31
N LEU A 91 -23.56 1.68 11.95
CA LEU A 91 -22.73 2.89 11.81
C LEU A 91 -21.53 2.89 12.79
N PHE A 92 -21.02 1.70 13.10
CA PHE A 92 -19.91 1.43 14.03
C PHE A 92 -19.04 0.32 13.48
N HIS A 93 -17.74 0.33 13.75
CA HIS A 93 -16.85 -0.75 13.33
C HIS A 93 -16.80 -1.86 14.38
N TYR A 94 -16.91 -1.48 15.65
CA TYR A 94 -16.94 -2.38 16.80
C TYR A 94 -17.99 -1.91 17.79
N ILE A 95 -18.54 -2.86 18.55
CA ILE A 95 -19.44 -2.58 19.66
C ILE A 95 -18.88 -3.31 20.89
N LEU A 96 -18.77 -2.61 22.02
CA LEU A 96 -18.22 -3.12 23.27
C LEU A 96 -19.26 -2.96 24.37
N ASN A 97 -19.49 -4.00 25.18
CA ASN A 97 -20.36 -3.90 26.35
C ASN A 97 -19.61 -3.59 27.66
N SER A 98 -20.36 -3.38 28.73
CA SER A 98 -19.82 -3.12 30.08
C SER A 98 -19.07 -4.32 30.69
N GLU A 99 -19.21 -5.53 30.13
CA GLU A 99 -18.47 -6.72 30.59
C GLU A 99 -17.14 -6.92 29.87
N GLY A 100 -16.81 -6.08 28.87
CA GLY A 100 -15.57 -6.18 28.09
C GLY A 100 -15.66 -7.08 26.85
N VAL A 101 -16.86 -7.53 26.48
CA VAL A 101 -17.12 -8.33 25.26
C VAL A 101 -17.19 -7.41 24.05
N VAL A 102 -16.45 -7.77 23.00
CA VAL A 102 -16.39 -7.02 21.75
C VAL A 102 -17.15 -7.75 20.66
N TYR A 103 -18.13 -7.07 20.09
CA TYR A 103 -18.94 -7.52 18.97
C TYR A 103 -18.48 -6.84 17.68
N GLU A 104 -18.59 -7.58 16.58
CA GLU A 104 -18.39 -7.06 15.23
C GLU A 104 -19.43 -5.96 14.92
N GLY A 105 -18.99 -4.83 14.37
CA GLY A 105 -19.87 -3.78 13.84
C GLY A 105 -20.12 -3.97 12.35
N HIS A 106 -19.77 -2.97 11.55
CA HIS A 106 -20.01 -2.92 10.11
C HIS A 106 -19.21 -4.00 9.36
N GLN A 107 -19.86 -4.72 8.44
CA GLN A 107 -19.32 -5.92 7.77
C GLN A 107 -18.12 -5.63 6.87
N ARG A 108 -17.98 -4.36 6.44
CA ARG A 108 -16.86 -3.92 5.59
C ARG A 108 -15.60 -3.57 6.39
N GLY A 109 -15.64 -3.75 7.72
CA GLY A 109 -14.48 -3.55 8.59
C GLY A 109 -13.98 -2.11 8.62
N GLU A 110 -12.76 -1.95 9.11
CA GLU A 110 -12.11 -0.67 9.44
C GLU A 110 -11.77 0.23 8.26
N GLU A 111 -11.91 -0.21 7.02
CA GLU A 111 -11.68 0.66 5.85
C GLU A 111 -12.96 1.36 5.42
N HIS A 112 -14.13 0.92 5.91
CA HIS A 112 -15.40 1.55 5.59
C HIS A 112 -15.55 2.91 6.25
N ARG A 113 -15.88 3.93 5.47
CA ARG A 113 -15.99 5.32 5.94
C ARG A 113 -17.44 5.73 6.04
N PHE A 114 -17.81 6.17 7.25
CA PHE A 114 -19.08 6.83 7.49
C PHE A 114 -18.99 8.30 7.06
N THR A 115 -20.12 8.88 6.65
CA THR A 115 -20.14 10.29 6.28
C THR A 115 -20.17 11.15 7.55
N MET A 116 -19.08 11.88 7.80
CA MET A 116 -18.94 12.74 8.98
C MET A 116 -19.50 14.14 8.70
N ALA A 117 -20.12 14.76 9.69
CA ALA A 117 -20.57 16.15 9.63
C ALA A 117 -19.58 17.06 10.37
N GLU A 118 -19.02 18.05 9.65
CA GLU A 118 -18.15 19.09 10.23
C GLU A 118 -16.87 18.52 10.88
N ASP A 119 -16.43 17.34 10.45
CA ASP A 119 -15.28 16.62 10.97
C ASP A 119 -14.54 15.94 9.80
N ASP A 120 -13.32 16.39 9.53
CA ASP A 120 -12.49 15.89 8.42
C ASP A 120 -11.74 14.59 8.78
N ASN A 121 -11.86 14.11 10.02
CA ASN A 121 -11.23 12.87 10.44
C ASN A 121 -11.94 11.64 9.84
N ALA A 122 -11.19 10.56 9.66
CA ALA A 122 -11.65 9.26 9.17
C ALA A 122 -11.55 8.20 10.30
N PRO A 123 -12.45 8.22 11.30
CA PRO A 123 -12.29 7.41 12.50
C PRO A 123 -12.69 5.94 12.30
N VAL A 124 -11.97 5.05 12.98
CA VAL A 124 -12.55 3.79 13.45
C VAL A 124 -13.41 4.09 14.67
N ILE A 125 -14.73 3.93 14.53
CA ILE A 125 -15.72 4.15 15.58
C ILE A 125 -16.00 2.85 16.36
N ILE A 126 -15.76 2.87 17.66
CA ILE A 126 -16.06 1.82 18.64
C ILE A 126 -17.24 2.31 19.50
N ALA A 127 -18.41 1.69 19.36
CA ALA A 127 -19.53 1.95 20.25
C ALA A 127 -19.28 1.28 21.61
N TYR A 128 -19.47 2.02 22.69
CA TYR A 128 -19.54 1.47 24.04
C TYR A 128 -20.99 1.50 24.51
N LEU A 129 -21.55 0.32 24.79
CA LEU A 129 -22.89 0.18 25.32
C LEU A 129 -22.88 0.58 26.80
N ALA A 130 -23.26 1.83 27.08
CA ALA A 130 -23.20 2.45 28.41
C ALA A 130 -24.56 2.48 29.11
N ASP A 131 -24.63 1.97 30.34
CA ASP A 131 -25.88 1.91 31.09
C ASP A 131 -26.44 3.31 31.36
N THR A 132 -27.76 3.37 31.63
CA THR A 132 -28.41 4.65 31.92
C THR A 132 -27.80 5.29 33.17
N GLY A 133 -27.23 6.48 33.01
CA GLY A 133 -26.58 7.23 34.09
C GLY A 133 -25.08 6.97 34.25
N ASP A 134 -24.49 6.10 33.42
CA ASP A 134 -23.05 5.91 33.41
C ASP A 134 -22.33 7.23 33.07
N LEU A 135 -21.27 7.48 33.81
CA LEU A 135 -20.42 8.66 33.64
C LEU A 135 -18.99 8.29 33.21
N ASP A 136 -18.70 7.00 33.05
CA ASP A 136 -17.41 6.44 32.69
C ASP A 136 -17.54 4.99 32.21
N TYR A 137 -16.50 4.46 31.57
CA TYR A 137 -16.38 3.06 31.20
C TYR A 137 -16.29 2.16 32.45
N SER A 138 -16.89 0.97 32.40
CA SER A 138 -16.65 -0.07 33.41
C SER A 138 -15.18 -0.51 33.43
N GLU A 139 -14.73 -1.11 34.53
CA GLU A 139 -13.35 -1.57 34.67
C GLU A 139 -13.00 -2.71 33.70
N GLN A 140 -13.96 -3.58 33.38
CA GLN A 140 -13.81 -4.64 32.38
C GLN A 140 -13.72 -4.05 30.97
N ALA A 141 -14.59 -3.09 30.64
CA ALA A 141 -14.56 -2.39 29.36
C ALA A 141 -13.26 -1.62 29.17
N LYS A 142 -12.71 -0.97 30.20
CA LYS A 142 -11.40 -0.29 30.12
C LYS A 142 -10.28 -1.22 29.67
N ARG A 143 -10.21 -2.43 30.24
CA ARG A 143 -9.20 -3.44 29.86
C ARG A 143 -9.39 -3.91 28.43
N ALA A 144 -10.63 -4.19 28.04
CA ALA A 144 -10.95 -4.60 26.67
C ALA A 144 -10.66 -3.50 25.65
N LEU A 145 -10.95 -2.23 26.00
CA LEU A 145 -10.61 -1.07 25.17
C LEU A 145 -9.10 -0.92 25.02
N GLU A 146 -8.30 -1.07 26.09
CA GLU A 146 -6.83 -0.98 25.97
C GLU A 146 -6.29 -1.97 24.94
N GLU A 147 -6.75 -3.23 24.99
CA GLU A 147 -6.34 -4.26 24.04
C GLU A 147 -6.86 -3.98 22.61
N LEU A 148 -8.18 -3.72 22.47
CA LEU A 148 -8.82 -3.46 21.19
C LEU A 148 -8.16 -2.27 20.51
N VAL A 149 -8.10 -1.12 21.21
CA VAL A 149 -7.61 0.15 20.71
C VAL A 149 -6.12 0.08 20.37
N LEU A 150 -5.29 -0.56 21.19
CA LEU A 150 -3.88 -0.78 20.85
C LEU A 150 -3.74 -1.61 19.57
N GLY A 151 -4.57 -2.65 19.43
CA GLY A 151 -4.64 -3.43 18.19
C GLY A 151 -5.00 -2.56 16.99
N ILE A 152 -6.02 -1.70 17.11
CA ILE A 152 -6.51 -0.84 16.00
C ILE A 152 -5.43 0.17 15.63
N ALA A 153 -4.84 0.80 16.65
CA ALA A 153 -3.79 1.79 16.48
C ALA A 153 -2.59 1.19 15.76
N ASN A 154 -2.12 0.01 16.18
CA ASN A 154 -0.96 -0.63 15.58
C ASN A 154 -1.20 -1.05 14.13
N ARG A 155 -2.36 -1.65 13.82
CA ARG A 155 -2.65 -2.14 12.46
C ARG A 155 -2.93 -1.02 11.46
N ASN A 156 -3.47 0.11 11.91
CA ASN A 156 -3.74 1.27 11.03
C ASN A 156 -2.69 2.38 11.13
N ALA A 157 -1.63 2.19 11.93
CA ALA A 157 -0.65 3.22 12.23
C ALA A 157 -1.27 4.54 12.76
N ILE A 158 -2.34 4.43 13.56
CA ILE A 158 -3.01 5.58 14.17
C ILE A 158 -2.27 5.95 15.45
N PRO A 159 -1.73 7.18 15.57
CA PRO A 159 -1.00 7.58 16.77
C PRO A 159 -1.95 7.67 17.97
N PRO A 160 -1.49 7.33 19.21
CA PRO A 160 -2.33 7.39 20.40
C PRO A 160 -2.96 8.76 20.68
N SER A 161 -2.36 9.85 20.18
CA SER A 161 -2.91 11.21 20.28
C SER A 161 -4.18 11.46 19.45
N ARG A 162 -4.50 10.58 18.48
CA ARG A 162 -5.71 10.65 17.64
C ARG A 162 -6.84 9.73 18.12
N ILE A 163 -6.75 9.29 19.38
CA ILE A 163 -7.74 8.42 20.03
C ILE A 163 -8.53 9.23 21.04
N GLN A 164 -9.85 9.27 20.90
CA GLN A 164 -10.70 10.19 21.66
C GLN A 164 -12.03 9.53 22.01
N SER A 165 -12.58 9.88 23.17
CA SER A 165 -13.99 9.61 23.46
C SER A 165 -14.84 10.73 22.86
N ARG A 166 -15.90 10.40 22.12
CA ARG A 166 -16.79 11.38 21.48
C ARG A 166 -18.25 11.03 21.72
N GLU A 167 -19.10 12.05 21.80
CA GLU A 167 -20.54 11.88 21.64
C GLU A 167 -20.84 11.89 20.14
N ILE A 168 -21.85 11.13 19.71
CA ILE A 168 -22.32 11.13 18.33
C ILE A 168 -23.80 11.44 18.24
N GLU A 169 -24.18 12.13 17.16
CA GLU A 169 -25.55 12.40 16.77
C GLU A 169 -25.73 11.99 15.30
N PHE A 170 -26.74 11.18 15.02
CA PHE A 170 -27.10 10.81 13.65
C PHE A 170 -28.03 11.85 13.04
N LEU A 171 -27.58 12.49 11.95
CA LEU A 171 -28.38 13.44 11.19
C LEU A 171 -28.93 12.73 9.95
N ALA A 172 -30.16 12.25 10.05
CA ALA A 172 -30.85 11.59 8.94
C ALA A 172 -31.77 12.57 8.21
N ARG A 173 -31.67 12.61 6.88
CA ARG A 173 -32.56 13.38 6.00
C ARG A 173 -33.10 12.48 4.88
N PRO A 174 -34.33 12.73 4.39
CA PRO A 174 -34.89 11.93 3.32
C PRO A 174 -33.98 11.93 2.07
N ASN A 175 -33.66 10.74 1.56
CA ASN A 175 -32.82 10.53 0.36
C ASN A 175 -31.38 11.08 0.44
N GLU A 176 -30.88 11.41 1.63
CA GLU A 176 -29.47 11.77 1.85
C GLU A 176 -28.79 10.68 2.69
N PRO A 177 -27.46 10.48 2.55
CA PRO A 177 -26.69 9.65 3.47
C PRO A 177 -26.85 10.15 4.92
N VAL A 178 -26.92 9.22 5.88
CA VAL A 178 -26.92 9.57 7.31
C VAL A 178 -25.56 10.15 7.67
N LEU A 179 -25.56 11.37 8.20
CA LEU A 179 -24.33 12.01 8.67
C LEU A 179 -24.12 11.70 10.15
N ILE A 180 -22.87 11.51 10.56
CA ILE A 180 -22.46 11.39 11.96
C ILE A 180 -21.83 12.72 12.38
N ARG A 181 -22.50 13.43 13.30
CA ARG A 181 -21.92 14.61 13.97
C ARG A 181 -21.27 14.20 15.27
N THR A 182 -20.05 14.65 15.53
CA THR A 182 -19.32 14.36 16.77
C THR A 182 -19.30 15.57 17.70
N ARG A 183 -19.29 15.32 19.02
CA ARG A 183 -19.10 16.37 20.04
C ARG A 183 -18.13 15.89 21.13
N PRO A 184 -17.43 16.80 21.84
CA PRO A 184 -16.68 16.46 23.04
C PRO A 184 -17.60 15.88 24.14
N LEU A 185 -17.10 14.92 24.91
CA LEU A 185 -17.84 14.31 26.05
C LEU A 185 -17.57 15.05 27.36
N SER A 186 -18.27 14.63 28.42
CA SER A 186 -17.98 15.10 29.77
C SER A 186 -16.55 14.76 30.23
N ALA A 187 -16.02 15.55 31.15
CA ALA A 187 -14.63 15.44 31.62
C ALA A 187 -14.26 14.09 32.28
N ARG A 188 -15.20 13.19 32.58
CA ARG A 188 -14.89 11.85 33.10
C ARG A 188 -14.50 10.89 31.97
N TRP A 189 -15.31 10.79 30.91
CA TRP A 189 -15.00 10.00 29.72
C TRP A 189 -13.70 10.41 29.04
N GLU A 190 -13.43 11.72 28.98
CA GLU A 190 -12.18 12.25 28.44
C GLU A 190 -10.97 11.88 29.30
N ARG A 191 -11.11 11.91 30.63
CA ARG A 191 -10.04 11.47 31.56
C ARG A 191 -9.73 10.00 31.39
N SER A 192 -10.74 9.15 31.24
CA SER A 192 -10.53 7.72 31.03
C SER A 192 -9.93 7.40 29.67
N ALA A 193 -10.34 8.09 28.59
CA ALA A 193 -9.64 7.97 27.31
C ALA A 193 -8.19 8.44 27.41
N THR A 194 -7.91 9.53 28.13
CA THR A 194 -6.53 10.01 28.33
C THR A 194 -5.70 9.01 29.13
N ALA A 195 -6.28 8.37 30.14
CA ALA A 195 -5.61 7.32 30.90
C ALA A 195 -5.31 6.10 30.02
N LEU A 196 -6.27 5.70 29.18
CA LEU A 196 -6.13 4.62 28.21
C LEU A 196 -5.03 4.91 27.20
N THR A 197 -5.01 6.09 26.57
CA THR A 197 -3.99 6.44 25.57
C THR A 197 -2.59 6.44 26.18
N LYS A 198 -2.46 6.94 27.41
CA LYS A 198 -1.21 6.89 28.17
C LYS A 198 -0.77 5.46 28.52
N ALA A 199 -1.72 4.56 28.80
CA ALA A 199 -1.43 3.17 29.12
C ALA A 199 -0.92 2.38 27.90
N ILE A 200 -1.47 2.66 26.71
CA ILE A 200 -1.10 1.96 25.47
C ILE A 200 0.13 2.57 24.77
N GLU A 201 0.45 3.84 25.00
CA GLU A 201 1.55 4.55 24.33
C GLU A 201 2.91 3.82 24.41
N PRO A 202 3.35 3.26 25.56
CA PRO A 202 4.60 2.49 25.61
C PRO A 202 4.60 1.22 24.74
N GLN A 203 3.42 0.69 24.45
CA GLN A 203 3.18 -0.55 23.70
C GLN A 203 2.90 -0.29 22.21
N TYR A 204 2.63 0.96 21.83
CA TYR A 204 2.36 1.35 20.44
C TYR A 204 3.58 1.08 19.56
N ARG A 205 3.43 0.15 18.61
CA ARG A 205 4.41 -0.28 17.63
C ARG A 205 3.65 -0.43 16.30
N PRO A 206 3.44 0.66 15.56
CA PRO A 206 2.67 0.62 14.32
C PRO A 206 3.31 -0.35 13.35
N GLN A 207 2.48 -1.22 12.78
CA GLN A 207 2.94 -2.19 11.80
C GLN A 207 3.04 -1.50 10.44
N PRO A 208 4.18 -1.60 9.73
CA PRO A 208 4.26 -1.11 8.36
C PRO A 208 3.17 -1.75 7.51
N ILE A 209 2.38 -0.94 6.83
CA ILE A 209 1.35 -1.44 5.92
C ILE A 209 2.06 -2.14 4.76
N ARG A 210 1.81 -3.44 4.61
CA ARG A 210 2.35 -4.23 3.52
C ARG A 210 1.22 -4.55 2.56
N TYR A 211 1.45 -4.28 1.28
CA TYR A 211 0.55 -4.66 0.21
C TYR A 211 1.07 -5.90 -0.51
N GLY A 212 0.15 -6.74 -0.96
CA GLY A 212 0.44 -7.90 -1.78
C GLY A 212 -0.14 -7.69 -3.17
N PHE A 213 0.67 -7.92 -4.20
CA PHE A 213 0.22 -7.89 -5.59
C PHE A 213 0.59 -9.17 -6.31
N SER A 214 -0.21 -9.52 -7.32
CA SER A 214 0.21 -10.42 -8.38
C SER A 214 -0.07 -9.82 -9.75
N VAL A 215 0.70 -10.24 -10.74
CA VAL A 215 0.47 -9.87 -12.14
C VAL A 215 -0.45 -10.92 -12.75
N ALA A 216 -1.69 -10.52 -13.05
CA ALA A 216 -2.71 -11.40 -13.60
C ALA A 216 -2.62 -11.53 -15.12
N SER A 217 -2.37 -10.43 -15.84
CA SER A 217 -2.12 -10.43 -17.28
C SER A 217 -1.15 -9.33 -17.68
N VAL A 218 -0.45 -9.57 -18.80
CA VAL A 218 0.46 -8.62 -19.45
C VAL A 218 0.10 -8.62 -20.93
N GLU A 219 -0.41 -7.51 -21.42
CA GLU A 219 -0.90 -7.37 -22.78
C GLU A 219 -0.10 -6.28 -23.50
N ALA A 220 0.78 -6.73 -24.39
CA ALA A 220 1.52 -5.89 -25.32
C ALA A 220 0.87 -5.97 -26.71
N PRO A 221 1.14 -5.01 -27.62
CA PRO A 221 0.69 -5.10 -29.00
C PRO A 221 1.08 -6.45 -29.65
N SER A 222 0.10 -7.11 -30.28
CA SER A 222 0.31 -8.36 -31.00
C SER A 222 0.93 -8.14 -32.38
N GLU A 223 0.69 -6.97 -32.97
CA GLU A 223 1.28 -6.59 -34.25
C GLU A 223 2.72 -6.09 -34.07
N PRO A 224 3.60 -6.36 -35.04
CA PRO A 224 4.95 -5.81 -35.04
C PRO A 224 4.95 -4.28 -35.01
N VAL A 225 5.78 -3.71 -34.15
CA VAL A 225 5.93 -2.25 -33.96
C VAL A 225 7.20 -1.72 -34.65
N ASN A 226 7.24 -0.42 -34.91
CA ASN A 226 8.39 0.23 -35.52
C ASN A 226 9.20 0.99 -34.47
N TYR A 227 10.50 1.17 -34.74
CA TYR A 227 11.34 2.03 -33.91
C TYR A 227 10.76 3.44 -33.81
N GLY A 228 10.74 3.98 -32.60
CA GLY A 228 10.19 5.30 -32.30
C GLY A 228 8.69 5.32 -32.01
N ASP A 229 7.97 4.20 -32.22
CA ASP A 229 6.57 4.10 -31.80
C ASP A 229 6.46 4.24 -30.28
N SER A 230 5.39 4.90 -29.83
CA SER A 230 5.03 4.93 -28.41
C SER A 230 4.12 3.73 -28.10
N VAL A 231 4.67 2.73 -27.42
CA VAL A 231 3.95 1.50 -27.09
C VAL A 231 3.35 1.60 -25.70
N VAL A 232 2.10 1.16 -25.55
CA VAL A 232 1.42 1.04 -24.25
C VAL A 232 1.23 -0.43 -23.93
N LEU A 233 1.73 -0.83 -22.76
CA LEU A 233 1.53 -2.14 -22.14
C LEU A 233 0.33 -2.05 -21.19
N ASN A 234 -0.66 -2.92 -21.35
CA ASN A 234 -1.72 -3.08 -20.36
C ASN A 234 -1.30 -4.17 -19.36
N LEU A 235 -1.20 -3.80 -18.09
CA LEU A 235 -0.77 -4.65 -17.00
C LEU A 235 -1.93 -4.82 -16.01
N THR A 236 -2.44 -6.03 -15.88
CA THR A 236 -3.51 -6.33 -14.91
C THR A 236 -2.89 -6.77 -13.60
N LEU A 237 -3.09 -5.98 -12.56
CA LEU A 237 -2.62 -6.25 -11.20
C LEU A 237 -3.78 -6.72 -10.34
N LYS A 238 -3.55 -7.78 -9.57
CA LYS A 238 -4.49 -8.24 -8.55
C LYS A 238 -3.93 -7.91 -7.18
N ASN A 239 -4.75 -7.35 -6.31
CA ASN A 239 -4.41 -7.23 -4.89
C ASN A 239 -4.58 -8.62 -4.24
N THR A 240 -3.48 -9.17 -3.74
CA THR A 240 -3.45 -10.47 -3.04
C THR A 240 -3.29 -10.31 -1.54
N GLY A 241 -3.19 -9.08 -1.05
CA GLY A 241 -3.19 -8.77 0.37
C GLY A 241 -4.59 -8.83 0.99
N ASP A 242 -4.63 -8.54 2.27
CA ASP A 242 -5.82 -8.47 3.13
C ASP A 242 -6.34 -7.03 3.34
N ARG A 243 -5.66 -6.03 2.76
CA ARG A 243 -6.02 -4.61 2.85
C ARG A 243 -6.29 -4.01 1.48
N THR A 244 -7.13 -3.00 1.42
CA THR A 244 -7.36 -2.24 0.19
C THR A 244 -6.13 -1.38 -0.12
N PHE A 245 -5.60 -1.50 -1.33
CA PHE A 245 -4.57 -0.59 -1.81
C PHE A 245 -5.19 0.70 -2.30
N TYR A 246 -4.64 1.83 -1.85
CA TYR A 246 -4.96 3.17 -2.32
C TYR A 246 -3.68 3.79 -2.88
N GLN A 247 -3.73 4.24 -4.13
CA GLN A 247 -2.61 4.95 -4.73
C GLN A 247 -2.32 6.26 -3.99
N GLY A 248 -1.04 6.65 -3.94
CA GLY A 248 -0.58 7.92 -3.38
C GLY A 248 0.32 7.75 -2.17
N SER A 249 0.94 6.58 -2.00
CA SER A 249 1.84 6.29 -0.89
C SER A 249 3.18 5.75 -1.37
N ASP A 250 4.13 5.56 -0.45
CA ASP A 250 5.40 4.92 -0.77
C ASP A 250 5.26 3.45 -1.22
N ALA A 251 4.07 2.87 -1.06
CA ALA A 251 3.72 1.54 -1.54
C ALA A 251 3.17 1.52 -2.98
N ASP A 252 3.22 2.63 -3.70
CA ASP A 252 2.78 2.66 -5.09
C ASP A 252 3.67 1.73 -5.95
N PRO A 253 3.08 0.75 -6.67
CA PRO A 253 3.85 -0.20 -7.44
C PRO A 253 4.39 0.45 -8.71
N ILE A 254 5.67 0.21 -8.97
CA ILE A 254 6.39 0.55 -10.20
C ILE A 254 6.93 -0.74 -10.82
N ILE A 255 7.26 -0.73 -12.12
CA ILE A 255 7.97 -1.85 -12.73
C ILE A 255 9.47 -1.61 -12.65
N THR A 256 10.23 -2.61 -12.24
CA THR A 256 11.70 -2.60 -12.22
C THR A 256 12.25 -3.75 -13.03
N LYS A 257 13.25 -3.48 -13.86
CA LYS A 257 13.99 -4.53 -14.57
C LYS A 257 14.68 -5.44 -13.57
N VAL A 258 14.61 -6.76 -13.80
CA VAL A 258 15.19 -7.77 -12.90
C VAL A 258 16.71 -7.88 -13.07
N THR A 259 17.21 -7.71 -14.28
CA THR A 259 18.65 -7.78 -14.59
C THR A 259 19.31 -6.41 -14.47
N THR A 260 20.63 -6.41 -14.27
CA THR A 260 21.41 -5.17 -14.17
C THR A 260 21.49 -4.44 -15.52
N GLY A 261 21.72 -3.12 -15.46
CA GLY A 261 21.85 -2.24 -16.63
C GLY A 261 20.54 -1.61 -17.09
N ALA A 262 20.64 -0.74 -18.09
CA ALA A 262 19.49 -0.03 -18.65
C ALA A 262 18.50 -1.00 -19.34
N SER A 263 17.21 -0.70 -19.25
CA SER A 263 16.15 -1.37 -19.99
C SER A 263 16.25 -1.04 -21.47
N ARG A 264 16.02 -2.04 -22.32
CA ARG A 264 15.89 -1.82 -23.76
C ARG A 264 14.60 -1.06 -24.13
N PHE A 265 13.60 -1.10 -23.25
CA PHE A 265 12.31 -0.45 -23.43
C PHE A 265 12.23 0.92 -22.74
N PHE A 266 13.38 1.45 -22.32
CA PHE A 266 13.48 2.73 -21.65
C PHE A 266 12.90 3.88 -22.50
N VAL A 267 12.19 4.79 -21.85
CA VAL A 267 11.69 6.04 -22.44
C VAL A 267 12.20 7.22 -21.64
N ASN A 268 12.98 8.08 -22.28
CA ASN A 268 13.48 9.30 -21.65
C ASN A 268 12.32 10.21 -21.22
N ASP A 269 12.50 10.92 -20.10
CA ASP A 269 11.53 11.86 -19.51
C ASP A 269 10.18 11.24 -19.06
N ILE A 270 9.98 9.93 -19.24
CA ILE A 270 8.78 9.20 -18.77
C ILE A 270 9.14 8.20 -17.68
N TRP A 271 10.20 7.43 -17.88
CA TRP A 271 10.65 6.45 -16.89
C TRP A 271 11.33 7.13 -15.71
N LEU A 272 11.19 6.56 -14.51
CA LEU A 272 11.77 7.06 -13.27
C LEU A 272 13.31 6.93 -13.28
N SER A 273 13.80 5.90 -13.95
CA SER A 273 15.22 5.67 -14.20
C SER A 273 15.42 4.80 -15.44
N THR A 274 16.67 4.51 -15.81
CA THR A 274 16.95 3.64 -16.96
C THR A 274 16.46 2.20 -16.79
N SER A 275 16.06 1.78 -15.58
CA SER A 275 15.58 0.43 -15.28
C SER A 275 14.22 0.39 -14.58
N GLN A 276 13.60 1.54 -14.30
CA GLN A 276 12.34 1.63 -13.56
C GLN A 276 11.32 2.50 -14.29
N ALA A 277 10.11 1.98 -14.48
CA ALA A 277 9.02 2.70 -15.13
C ALA A 277 7.81 2.85 -14.20
N PRO A 278 7.10 3.99 -14.25
CA PRO A 278 5.86 4.17 -13.52
C PRO A 278 4.72 3.34 -14.15
N ILE A 279 3.73 3.00 -13.33
CA ILE A 279 2.44 2.44 -13.77
C ILE A 279 1.38 3.53 -13.67
N ALA A 280 0.65 3.79 -14.75
CA ALA A 280 -0.42 4.79 -14.76
C ALA A 280 -1.66 4.23 -14.06
N MET A 281 -1.80 4.51 -12.76
CA MET A 281 -2.86 3.99 -11.89
C MET A 281 -4.00 4.98 -11.58
N ASP A 282 -3.88 6.27 -11.93
CA ASP A 282 -4.92 7.32 -11.85
C ASP A 282 -5.94 7.19 -10.67
N ASN A 283 -5.47 7.42 -9.44
CA ASN A 283 -6.22 7.27 -8.18
C ASN A 283 -6.79 5.85 -7.97
N ALA A 284 -6.00 4.82 -8.30
CA ALA A 284 -6.41 3.44 -8.15
C ALA A 284 -6.79 3.08 -6.71
N VAL A 285 -7.89 2.34 -6.60
CA VAL A 285 -8.31 1.65 -5.39
C VAL A 285 -8.47 0.18 -5.75
N LEU A 286 -7.75 -0.72 -5.07
CA LEU A 286 -7.83 -2.16 -5.28
C LEU A 286 -8.14 -2.87 -3.97
N ARG A 287 -9.35 -3.37 -3.81
CA ARG A 287 -9.75 -4.16 -2.63
C ARG A 287 -9.07 -5.54 -2.60
N PRO A 288 -9.00 -6.21 -1.45
CA PRO A 288 -8.52 -7.59 -1.37
C PRO A 288 -9.19 -8.50 -2.41
N GLY A 289 -8.38 -9.14 -3.26
CA GLY A 289 -8.84 -10.02 -4.33
C GLY A 289 -9.32 -9.31 -5.61
N GLU A 290 -9.41 -7.99 -5.63
CA GLU A 290 -9.77 -7.21 -6.81
C GLU A 290 -8.60 -7.11 -7.80
N SER A 291 -8.93 -6.94 -9.09
CA SER A 291 -7.96 -6.70 -10.15
C SER A 291 -8.26 -5.41 -10.88
N GLY A 292 -7.21 -4.69 -11.26
CA GLY A 292 -7.29 -3.50 -12.11
C GLY A 292 -6.24 -3.56 -13.21
N THR A 293 -6.58 -2.99 -14.36
CA THR A 293 -5.70 -2.94 -15.54
C THR A 293 -5.14 -1.54 -15.71
N TYR A 294 -3.83 -1.45 -15.81
CA TYR A 294 -3.09 -0.18 -15.81
C TYR A 294 -2.10 -0.11 -16.96
N GLN A 295 -1.73 1.11 -17.33
CA GLN A 295 -0.89 1.33 -18.51
C GLN A 295 0.56 1.62 -18.14
N VAL A 296 1.49 1.02 -18.88
CA VAL A 296 2.92 1.34 -18.83
C VAL A 296 3.40 1.74 -20.21
N ARG A 297 4.09 2.86 -20.33
CA ARG A 297 4.67 3.32 -21.61
C ARG A 297 6.03 2.70 -21.82
N LEU A 298 6.22 2.10 -22.98
CA LEU A 298 7.45 1.43 -23.40
C LEU A 298 8.02 2.10 -24.66
N GLY A 299 9.34 2.20 -24.70
CA GLY A 299 10.08 2.63 -25.88
C GLY A 299 10.34 1.43 -26.79
N VAL A 300 10.31 1.64 -28.10
CA VAL A 300 10.68 0.59 -29.06
C VAL A 300 12.18 0.70 -29.36
N PRO A 301 12.99 -0.32 -28.99
CA PRO A 301 14.42 -0.29 -29.24
C PRO A 301 14.74 -0.44 -30.73
N LEU A 302 15.91 0.04 -31.17
CA LEU A 302 16.40 -0.17 -32.54
C LEU A 302 16.99 -1.60 -32.72
N TYR A 303 16.36 -2.61 -32.13
CA TYR A 303 16.71 -4.03 -32.25
C TYR A 303 15.53 -4.80 -32.83
N PHE A 304 15.73 -5.45 -33.98
CA PHE A 304 14.65 -6.04 -34.77
C PHE A 304 14.34 -7.48 -34.33
N GLY A 305 13.15 -7.95 -34.71
CA GLY A 305 12.62 -9.24 -34.30
C GLY A 305 12.08 -9.23 -32.88
N LEU A 306 12.00 -10.41 -32.27
CA LEU A 306 11.43 -10.58 -30.94
C LEU A 306 12.38 -10.02 -29.86
N GLN A 307 11.93 -8.96 -29.20
CA GLN A 307 12.60 -8.34 -28.07
C GLN A 307 11.89 -8.75 -26.79
N THR A 308 12.65 -9.24 -25.80
CA THR A 308 12.12 -9.63 -24.50
C THR A 308 12.91 -9.03 -23.36
N GLU A 309 12.21 -8.68 -22.28
CA GLU A 309 12.83 -8.27 -21.02
C GLU A 309 11.93 -8.61 -19.84
N THR A 310 12.55 -9.03 -18.73
CA THR A 310 11.83 -9.44 -17.52
C THR A 310 11.87 -8.32 -16.48
N PHE A 311 10.68 -8.02 -15.95
CA PHE A 311 10.43 -7.01 -14.93
C PHE A 311 9.83 -7.66 -13.68
N GLN A 312 9.83 -6.91 -12.59
CA GLN A 312 9.16 -7.21 -11.33
C GLN A 312 8.47 -5.94 -10.83
N LEU A 313 7.44 -6.07 -10.00
CA LEU A 313 6.92 -4.92 -9.26
C LEU A 313 7.83 -4.59 -8.08
N ALA A 314 8.04 -3.30 -7.83
CA ALA A 314 8.66 -2.78 -6.62
C ALA A 314 7.86 -1.57 -6.12
N ASN A 315 8.02 -1.20 -4.86
CA ASN A 315 7.46 0.04 -4.34
C ASN A 315 8.31 1.25 -4.75
N SER A 316 7.88 2.48 -4.42
CA SER A 316 8.62 3.70 -4.79
C SER A 316 10.01 3.79 -4.15
N LEU A 317 10.24 3.06 -3.06
CA LEU A 317 11.52 2.93 -2.36
C LEU A 317 12.44 1.86 -2.98
N GLY A 318 11.97 1.14 -4.00
CA GLY A 318 12.71 0.09 -4.69
C GLY A 318 12.66 -1.28 -4.02
N GLU A 319 11.84 -1.47 -3.00
CA GLU A 319 11.63 -2.78 -2.38
C GLU A 319 10.73 -3.65 -3.25
N PRO A 320 11.15 -4.88 -3.60
CA PRO A 320 10.40 -5.72 -4.54
C PRO A 320 9.15 -6.32 -3.91
N TYR A 321 8.06 -6.36 -4.67
CA TYR A 321 6.89 -7.19 -4.36
C TYR A 321 7.17 -8.63 -4.79
N PRO A 322 7.10 -9.63 -3.88
CA PRO A 322 7.45 -11.00 -4.20
C PRO A 322 6.48 -11.61 -5.21
N ASN A 323 6.97 -12.54 -6.04
CA ASN A 323 6.17 -13.29 -7.03
C ASN A 323 5.43 -12.43 -8.08
N THR A 324 5.95 -11.24 -8.38
CA THR A 324 5.38 -10.31 -9.37
C THR A 324 6.23 -10.20 -10.64
N GLN A 325 7.11 -11.18 -10.90
CA GLN A 325 7.93 -11.17 -12.11
C GLN A 325 7.08 -11.46 -13.34
N PHE A 326 7.33 -10.72 -14.41
CA PHE A 326 6.69 -10.90 -15.71
C PHE A 326 7.64 -10.53 -16.84
N THR A 327 7.37 -11.06 -18.03
CA THR A 327 8.19 -10.79 -19.21
C THR A 327 7.39 -9.98 -20.21
N VAL A 328 7.96 -8.86 -20.64
CA VAL A 328 7.47 -8.09 -21.78
C VAL A 328 8.09 -8.65 -23.04
N ALA A 329 7.27 -8.86 -24.06
CA ALA A 329 7.69 -9.31 -25.37
C ALA A 329 7.12 -8.38 -26.45
N LEU A 330 7.98 -7.85 -27.32
CA LEU A 330 7.61 -6.97 -28.43
C LEU A 330 8.32 -7.44 -29.70
N THR A 331 7.59 -7.59 -30.80
CA THR A 331 8.19 -7.85 -32.10
C THR A 331 8.44 -6.53 -32.80
N VAL A 332 9.69 -6.24 -33.16
CA VAL A 332 10.09 -4.98 -33.79
C VAL A 332 10.42 -5.21 -35.26
N ASN A 333 9.82 -4.43 -36.15
CA ASN A 333 10.10 -4.49 -37.59
C ASN A 333 11.53 -4.03 -37.89
N ALA A 334 12.14 -4.67 -38.89
CA ALA A 334 13.34 -4.13 -39.51
C ALA A 334 12.94 -2.90 -40.33
N PRO A 335 13.63 -1.76 -40.16
CA PRO A 335 13.36 -0.54 -40.91
C PRO A 335 13.92 -0.66 -42.34
N ASP A 336 13.33 0.09 -43.27
CA ASP A 336 13.82 0.19 -44.65
C ASP A 336 15.18 0.89 -44.75
N ARG A 337 15.55 1.66 -43.72
CA ARG A 337 16.81 2.37 -43.62
C ARG A 337 17.91 1.45 -43.10
N GLU A 338 19.12 1.63 -43.61
CA GLU A 338 20.29 0.89 -43.14
C GLU A 338 20.58 1.22 -41.68
N VAL A 339 20.74 0.17 -40.87
CA VAL A 339 21.11 0.28 -39.45
C VAL A 339 22.43 -0.43 -39.24
N VAL A 340 23.31 0.25 -38.51
CA VAL A 340 24.58 -0.33 -38.08
C VAL A 340 24.61 -0.50 -36.57
N GLU A 341 25.23 -1.60 -36.14
CA GLU A 341 25.61 -1.87 -34.77
C GLU A 341 27.11 -1.55 -34.61
N ILE A 342 27.45 -0.89 -33.50
CA ILE A 342 28.84 -0.63 -33.13
C ILE A 342 29.48 -1.94 -32.68
N THR A 343 30.61 -2.28 -33.25
CA THR A 343 31.35 -3.50 -32.89
C THR A 343 32.37 -3.23 -31.78
N ASP A 344 32.97 -4.28 -31.25
CA ASP A 344 34.02 -4.17 -30.24
C ASP A 344 35.17 -3.27 -30.72
N THR A 345 35.69 -2.48 -29.79
CA THR A 345 36.88 -1.65 -29.98
C THR A 345 37.91 -2.00 -28.91
N GLU A 346 39.18 -1.73 -29.19
CA GLU A 346 40.28 -1.95 -28.24
C GLU A 346 40.11 -1.20 -26.92
N THR A 347 39.35 -0.10 -26.93
CA THR A 347 39.11 0.76 -25.76
C THR A 347 37.72 0.59 -25.14
N GLY A 348 36.90 -0.31 -25.69
CA GLY A 348 35.51 -0.52 -25.26
C GLY A 348 34.53 0.61 -25.64
N GLN A 349 35.00 1.65 -26.34
CA GLN A 349 34.18 2.78 -26.79
C GLN A 349 34.65 3.27 -28.17
N LEU A 350 33.71 3.78 -28.97
CA LEU A 350 33.99 4.41 -30.26
C LEU A 350 33.71 5.91 -30.19
N ASN A 351 34.66 6.71 -30.66
CA ASN A 351 34.46 8.16 -30.75
C ASN A 351 33.55 8.51 -31.93
N VAL A 352 32.49 9.25 -31.66
CA VAL A 352 31.66 9.90 -32.66
C VAL A 352 32.17 11.31 -32.86
N ARG A 353 32.43 11.70 -34.11
CA ARG A 353 33.10 12.97 -34.44
C ARG A 353 32.20 13.90 -35.25
N THR A 354 32.51 15.20 -35.22
CA THR A 354 31.77 16.22 -35.97
C THR A 354 31.93 16.07 -37.49
N GLU A 355 33.09 15.58 -37.94
CA GLU A 355 33.46 15.44 -39.36
C GLU A 355 34.13 14.08 -39.62
N PRO A 356 34.19 13.60 -40.87
CA PRO A 356 34.84 12.34 -41.22
C PRO A 356 36.37 12.45 -41.23
N SER A 357 36.95 12.82 -40.09
CA SER A 357 38.39 13.02 -39.89
C SER A 357 38.82 12.68 -38.48
N GLY A 358 39.96 11.98 -38.33
CA GLY A 358 40.55 11.64 -37.03
C GLY A 358 41.01 12.87 -36.23
N PHE A 359 41.15 14.03 -36.87
CA PHE A 359 41.54 15.30 -36.24
C PHE A 359 40.34 16.15 -35.80
N SER A 360 39.13 15.80 -36.23
CA SER A 360 37.94 16.59 -35.90
C SER A 360 37.50 16.38 -34.45
N PRO A 361 36.84 17.35 -33.81
CA PRO A 361 36.34 17.22 -32.44
C PRO A 361 35.48 15.97 -32.22
N VAL A 362 35.65 15.34 -31.05
CA VAL A 362 34.79 14.24 -30.60
C VAL A 362 33.51 14.86 -30.02
N LEU A 363 32.36 14.52 -30.61
CA LEU A 363 31.04 14.91 -30.14
C LEU A 363 30.67 14.14 -28.87
N ARG A 364 30.75 12.81 -28.95
CA ARG A 364 30.45 11.87 -27.86
C ARG A 364 31.14 10.53 -28.10
N ARG A 365 30.98 9.62 -27.15
CA ARG A 365 31.39 8.22 -27.31
C ARG A 365 30.16 7.32 -27.32
N VAL A 366 30.26 6.22 -28.05
CA VAL A 366 29.24 5.16 -28.17
C VAL A 366 29.87 3.82 -27.83
N THR A 367 29.06 2.86 -27.41
CA THR A 367 29.53 1.56 -26.92
C THR A 367 29.23 0.44 -27.91
N PRO A 368 30.04 -0.65 -27.92
CA PRO A 368 29.71 -1.85 -28.66
C PRO A 368 28.29 -2.34 -28.32
N GLY A 369 27.55 -2.73 -29.35
CA GLY A 369 26.15 -3.13 -29.25
C GLY A 369 25.15 -1.99 -29.53
N ASP A 370 25.54 -0.71 -29.41
CA ASP A 370 24.66 0.41 -29.75
C ASP A 370 24.28 0.35 -31.25
N ARG A 371 23.04 0.71 -31.58
CA ARG A 371 22.54 0.72 -32.96
C ARG A 371 22.08 2.10 -33.38
N TYR A 372 22.39 2.47 -34.63
CA TYR A 372 22.06 3.78 -35.20
C TYR A 372 21.66 3.65 -36.67
N PHE A 373 20.77 4.54 -37.12
CA PHE A 373 20.51 4.69 -38.55
C PHE A 373 21.72 5.29 -39.26
N VAL A 374 22.03 4.75 -40.43
CA VAL A 374 23.01 5.32 -41.35
C VAL A 374 22.34 6.43 -42.15
N LEU A 375 22.98 7.59 -42.19
CA LEU A 375 22.59 8.72 -43.03
C LEU A 375 23.45 8.78 -44.30
N GLU A 376 24.75 8.46 -44.17
CA GLU A 376 25.70 8.59 -45.26
C GLU A 376 26.91 7.66 -45.05
N ARG A 377 27.49 7.16 -46.15
CA ARG A 377 28.78 6.48 -46.17
C ARG A 377 29.69 7.22 -47.13
N ASN A 378 30.88 7.61 -46.67
CA ASN A 378 31.84 8.26 -47.54
C ASN A 378 32.86 7.27 -48.11
N ASN A 379 33.61 7.74 -49.11
CA ASN A 379 34.64 6.92 -49.77
C ASN A 379 35.95 6.83 -48.96
N THR A 380 36.04 7.48 -47.79
CA THR A 380 37.26 7.53 -46.96
C THR A 380 37.14 6.70 -45.68
N GLY A 381 36.14 5.82 -45.59
CA GLY A 381 36.01 4.86 -44.49
C GLY A 381 35.23 5.38 -43.28
N TRP A 382 34.37 6.39 -43.45
CA TRP A 382 33.52 6.93 -42.39
C TRP A 382 32.03 6.70 -42.68
N VAL A 383 31.27 6.56 -41.60
CA VAL A 383 29.81 6.38 -41.61
C VAL A 383 29.19 7.50 -40.78
N LYS A 384 28.21 8.20 -41.37
CA LYS A 384 27.43 9.22 -40.69
C LYS A 384 26.20 8.57 -40.07
N LEU A 385 26.02 8.78 -38.77
CA LEU A 385 24.96 8.20 -37.95
C LEU A 385 23.97 9.28 -37.50
N GLU A 386 22.70 8.90 -37.38
CA GLU A 386 21.68 9.66 -36.65
C GLU A 386 21.73 9.26 -35.16
N LEU A 387 22.07 10.21 -34.29
CA LEU A 387 22.36 9.95 -32.87
C LEU A 387 21.14 10.16 -31.94
N GLY A 388 19.99 10.52 -32.50
CA GLY A 388 18.81 10.99 -31.76
C GLY A 388 18.77 12.51 -31.59
N ASP A 389 17.60 13.07 -31.27
CA ASP A 389 17.37 14.49 -30.99
C ASP A 389 17.91 15.46 -32.07
N GLY A 390 17.87 15.03 -33.33
CA GLY A 390 18.39 15.81 -34.48
C GLY A 390 19.92 15.89 -34.56
N GLN A 391 20.66 15.23 -33.66
CA GLN A 391 22.11 15.17 -33.72
C GLN A 391 22.60 14.11 -34.72
N VAL A 392 23.69 14.43 -35.40
CA VAL A 392 24.35 13.53 -36.35
C VAL A 392 25.86 13.54 -36.10
N GLY A 393 26.53 12.44 -36.42
CA GLY A 393 27.98 12.37 -36.24
C GLY A 393 28.63 11.25 -37.04
N TRP A 394 29.96 11.28 -37.13
CA TRP A 394 30.75 10.38 -37.96
C TRP A 394 31.53 9.38 -37.12
N VAL A 395 31.53 8.12 -37.55
CA VAL A 395 32.33 7.04 -36.96
C VAL A 395 33.16 6.33 -38.02
N VAL A 396 34.24 5.68 -37.61
CA VAL A 396 35.06 4.86 -38.51
C VAL A 396 34.31 3.58 -38.86
N ARG A 397 34.18 3.30 -40.16
CA ARG A 397 33.39 2.19 -40.72
C ARG A 397 33.80 0.83 -40.19
N ASP A 398 35.08 0.63 -39.94
CA ASP A 398 35.63 -0.68 -39.53
C ASP A 398 35.12 -1.13 -38.15
N TYR A 399 34.56 -0.21 -37.35
CA TYR A 399 33.92 -0.51 -36.07
C TYR A 399 32.38 -0.55 -36.16
N THR A 400 31.84 -0.76 -37.36
CA THR A 400 30.39 -0.83 -37.61
C THR A 400 30.02 -2.10 -38.38
N ARG A 401 28.89 -2.71 -38.04
CA ARG A 401 28.33 -3.87 -38.74
C ARG A 401 26.88 -3.59 -39.12
N VAL A 402 26.50 -3.84 -40.36
CA VAL A 402 25.11 -3.73 -40.82
C VAL A 402 24.26 -4.83 -40.18
N VAL A 403 23.06 -4.47 -39.69
CA VAL A 403 22.20 -5.38 -38.89
C VAL A 403 20.72 -5.39 -39.30
N ASN A 404 20.34 -4.72 -40.38
CA ASN A 404 18.98 -4.77 -40.92
C ASN A 404 18.75 -5.92 -41.90
#